data_AF-A0A8J7NE79-F1
#
_entry.id   AF-A0A8J7NE79-F1
#
_cell.length_a   1.000
_cell.length_b   1.000
_cell.length_c   1.000
_cell.angle_alpha   90.00
_cell.angle_beta   90.00
_cell.angle_gamma   90.00
#
_symmetry.space_group_name_H-M   'P 1'
#
loop_
_entity.id
_entity.type
_entity.pdbx_description
1 polymer ?
#
loop_
_entity_poly.entity_id
_entity_poly.type
_entity_poly.pdbx_seq_one_letter_code
_entity_poly.pdbx_strand_id
1 'polypeptide(L)'
;MPALAGPIDSACSSTAGKPRTCACIQSVADQMLTRDDQRLVASFFKDPDRAQEVRTSDTARDESFWQRYRQFGFAAEQNCG
;
A
#
# COMPACT_ATOMS: atom_id res chain seq x y z
N MET A 1 -18.15 -13.18 -4.48
CA MET A 1 -16.88 -13.79 -4.04
C MET A 1 -16.12 -12.73 -3.27
N PRO A 2 -15.71 -12.96 -2.01
CA PRO A 2 -14.93 -11.95 -1.30
C PRO A 2 -13.63 -11.78 -2.09
N ALA A 3 -13.37 -10.56 -2.56
CA ALA A 3 -12.04 -10.22 -3.06
C ALA A 3 -11.06 -10.70 -1.98
N LEU A 4 -10.01 -11.43 -2.35
CA LEU A 4 -8.91 -11.66 -1.42
C LEU A 4 -8.47 -10.27 -0.99
N ALA A 5 -8.90 -9.84 0.19
CA ALA A 5 -8.59 -8.55 0.75
C ALA A 5 -7.09 -8.60 0.99
N GLY A 6 -6.33 -8.12 0.01
CA GLY A 6 -4.90 -7.98 0.18
C GLY A 6 -4.65 -7.03 1.35
N PRO A 7 -3.40 -6.98 1.83
CA PRO A 7 -3.06 -6.15 2.97
C PRO A 7 -3.52 -4.69 2.83
N ILE A 8 -3.51 -4.15 1.60
CA ILE A 8 -3.96 -2.78 1.33
C ILE A 8 -5.49 -2.67 1.29
N ASP A 9 -6.20 -3.64 0.72
CA ASP A 9 -7.67 -3.69 0.77
C ASP A 9 -8.19 -3.71 2.21
N SER A 10 -7.60 -4.54 3.07
CA SER A 10 -8.00 -4.64 4.47
C SER A 10 -7.76 -3.34 5.24
N ALA A 11 -6.64 -2.66 5.00
CA ALA A 11 -6.31 -1.37 5.58
C ALA A 11 -7.23 -0.24 5.07
N CYS A 12 -7.53 -0.24 3.76
CA CYS A 12 -8.45 0.70 3.14
C CYS A 12 -9.89 0.52 3.64
N SER A 13 -10.35 -0.72 3.81
CA SER A 13 -11.68 -1.00 4.34
C SER A 13 -11.87 -0.47 5.76
N SER A 14 -10.79 -0.47 6.56
CA SER A 14 -10.79 0.03 7.94
C SER A 14 -10.84 1.56 8.01
N THR A 15 -10.54 2.27 6.93
CA THR A 15 -10.38 3.74 6.92
C THR A 15 -11.39 4.46 6.01
N ALA A 16 -11.65 3.96 4.80
CA ALA A 16 -12.46 4.63 3.79
C ALA A 16 -13.83 3.97 3.52
N GLY A 17 -14.06 2.73 4.00
CA GLY A 17 -15.37 2.06 3.95
C GLY A 17 -15.94 1.76 2.56
N LYS A 18 -15.21 2.01 1.46
CA LYS A 18 -15.64 1.78 0.07
C LYS A 18 -14.98 0.52 -0.51
N PRO A 19 -15.63 -0.66 -0.46
CA PRO A 19 -15.01 -1.92 -0.89
C PRO A 19 -14.61 -1.95 -2.38
N ARG A 20 -15.31 -1.23 -3.26
CA ARG A 20 -14.92 -1.12 -4.67
C ARG A 20 -13.64 -0.33 -4.88
N THR A 21 -13.48 0.78 -4.17
CA THR A 21 -12.29 1.61 -4.22
C THR A 21 -11.09 0.85 -3.64
N CYS A 22 -11.27 0.16 -2.51
CA CYS A 22 -10.22 -0.65 -1.91
C CYS A 22 -9.76 -1.80 -2.83
N ALA A 23 -10.68 -2.48 -3.52
CA ALA A 23 -10.33 -3.51 -4.50
C ALA A 23 -9.56 -2.94 -5.71
N CYS A 24 -9.92 -1.73 -6.16
CA CYS A 24 -9.20 -1.03 -7.23
C CYS A 24 -7.77 -0.69 -6.78
N ILE A 25 -7.62 -0.11 -5.58
CA ILE A 25 -6.32 0.23 -4.99
C ILE A 25 -5.46 -1.04 -4.83
N GLN A 26 -6.03 -2.14 -4.34
CA GLN A 26 -5.34 -3.42 -4.20
C GLN A 26 -4.85 -3.94 -5.57
N SER A 27 -5.65 -3.84 -6.63
CA SER A 27 -5.24 -4.23 -7.98
C SER A 27 -4.08 -3.40 -8.52
N VAL A 28 -4.07 -2.08 -8.27
CA VAL A 28 -2.95 -1.21 -8.64
C VAL A 28 -1.71 -1.56 -7.80
N ALA A 29 -1.89 -1.86 -6.51
CA ALA A 29 -0.81 -2.34 -5.65
C ALA A 29 -0.22 -3.67 -6.14
N ASP A 30 -1.03 -4.61 -6.61
CA ASP A 30 -0.55 -5.88 -7.17
C ASP A 30 0.25 -5.71 -8.48
N GLN A 31 0.02 -4.62 -9.21
CA GLN A 31 0.76 -4.31 -10.44
C GLN A 31 2.05 -3.53 -10.19
N MET A 32 2.05 -2.62 -9.20
CA MET A 32 3.18 -1.69 -8.96
C MET A 32 4.09 -2.10 -7.80
N LEU A 33 3.55 -2.80 -6.80
CA LEU A 33 4.25 -3.22 -5.60
C LEU A 33 4.46 -4.73 -5.63
N THR A 34 5.63 -5.16 -5.17
CA THR A 34 5.88 -6.60 -4.99
C THR A 34 5.19 -7.09 -3.71
N ARG A 35 5.04 -8.42 -3.58
CA ARG A 35 4.44 -9.03 -2.38
C ARG A 35 5.15 -8.62 -1.08
N ASP A 36 6.45 -8.36 -1.13
CA ASP A 36 7.21 -7.92 0.04
C ASP A 36 6.94 -6.45 0.37
N ASP A 37 6.81 -5.58 -0.65
CA ASP A 37 6.42 -4.19 -0.43
C ASP A 37 4.99 -4.11 0.12
N GLN A 38 4.08 -4.94 -0.39
CA GLN A 38 2.71 -5.02 0.14
C GLN A 38 2.67 -5.44 1.61
N ARG A 39 3.50 -6.41 2.01
CA ARG A 39 3.65 -6.79 3.42
C ARG A 39 4.25 -5.67 4.26
N LEU A 40 5.22 -4.94 3.71
CA LEU A 40 5.82 -3.79 4.39
C LEU A 40 4.79 -2.68 4.60
N VAL A 41 4.00 -2.34 3.58
CA VAL A 41 2.89 -1.39 3.69
C VAL A 41 1.85 -1.89 4.70
N ALA A 42 1.48 -3.17 4.65
CA ALA A 42 0.60 -3.78 5.66
C ALA A 42 1.14 -3.59 7.08
N SER A 43 2.45 -3.75 7.24
CA SER A 43 3.10 -3.61 8.54
C SER A 43 3.05 -2.16 9.03
N PHE A 44 3.08 -1.16 8.15
CA PHE A 44 2.90 0.25 8.53
C PHE A 44 1.51 0.55 9.07
N PHE A 45 0.48 -0.09 8.51
CA PHE A 45 -0.89 0.05 9.04
C PHE A 45 -1.05 -0.59 10.42
N LYS A 46 -0.31 -1.67 10.70
CA LYS A 46 -0.33 -2.35 11.99
C LYS A 46 0.59 -1.69 13.03
N ASP A 47 1.71 -1.17 12.57
CA ASP A 47 2.80 -0.62 13.35
C ASP A 47 3.25 0.71 12.71
N PRO A 48 2.72 1.85 13.19
CA PRO A 48 3.08 3.16 12.66
C PRO A 48 4.55 3.52 12.92
N ASP A 49 5.21 2.93 13.92
CA ASP A 49 6.62 3.21 14.21
C ASP A 49 7.53 2.64 13.10
N ARG A 50 7.15 1.50 12.53
CA ARG A 50 7.81 0.91 11.35
C ARG A 50 7.86 1.87 10.16
N ALA A 51 6.79 2.64 9.95
CA ALA A 51 6.74 3.64 8.88
C ALA A 51 7.73 4.78 9.13
N GLN A 52 7.92 5.16 10.40
CA GLN A 52 8.88 6.18 10.80
C GLN A 52 10.33 5.70 10.65
N GLU A 53 10.62 4.46 11.02
CA GLU A 53 11.93 3.83 10.79
C GLU A 53 12.29 3.82 9.31
N VAL A 54 11.37 3.33 8.45
CA VAL A 54 11.60 3.26 6.99
C VAL A 54 11.65 4.64 6.34
N ARG A 55 11.03 5.67 6.94
CA ARG A 55 11.17 7.07 6.50
C ARG A 55 12.52 7.67 6.85
N THR A 56 13.09 7.27 7.99
CA THR A 56 14.34 7.82 8.52
C THR A 56 15.55 7.02 8.03
N SER A 57 15.31 5.81 7.53
CA SER A 57 16.33 4.94 6.96
C SER A 57 16.81 5.47 5.60
N ASP A 58 18.14 5.58 5.46
CA ASP A 58 18.83 6.04 4.25
C ASP A 58 19.27 4.86 3.35
N THR A 59 18.63 3.69 3.47
CA THR A 59 19.02 2.53 2.64
C THR A 59 18.42 2.62 1.23
N ALA A 60 19.21 2.20 0.23
CA ALA A 60 18.77 2.14 -1.16
C ALA A 60 17.51 1.28 -1.37
N ARG A 61 17.29 0.27 -0.51
CA ARG A 61 16.09 -0.56 -0.54
C ARG A 61 14.85 0.25 -0.16
N ASP A 62 14.93 1.03 0.91
CA ASP A 62 13.82 1.87 1.38
C ASP A 62 13.53 2.99 0.38
N GLU A 63 14.56 3.60 -0.20
CA GLU A 63 14.38 4.61 -1.25
C GLU A 63 13.65 4.04 -2.48
N SER A 64 14.07 2.86 -2.96
CA SER A 64 13.41 2.17 -4.08
C SER A 64 11.96 1.78 -3.77
N PHE A 65 11.68 1.43 -2.51
CA PHE A 65 10.34 1.19 -2.02
C PHE A 65 9.51 2.48 -2.03
N TRP A 66 10.04 3.59 -1.52
CA TRP A 66 9.36 4.89 -1.49
C TRP A 66 9.05 5.45 -2.89
N GLN A 67 9.93 5.22 -3.86
CA GLN A 67 9.66 5.57 -5.26
C GLN A 67 8.43 4.81 -5.78
N ARG A 68 8.39 3.48 -5.59
CA ARG A 68 7.25 2.64 -6.00
C ARG A 68 5.98 2.97 -5.24
N TYR A 69 6.08 3.22 -3.94
CA TYR A 69 4.95 3.61 -3.09
C TYR A 69 4.33 4.94 -3.53
N ARG A 70 5.13 5.95 -3.88
CA ARG A 70 4.63 7.23 -4.42
C ARG A 70 3.94 7.06 -5.77
N GLN A 71 4.52 6.27 -6.67
CA GLN A 71 3.90 5.98 -7.97
C GLN A 71 2.58 5.23 -7.81
N PHE A 72 2.55 4.24 -6.91
CA PHE A 72 1.33 3.54 -6.51
C PHE A 72 0.27 4.51 -5.99
N GLY A 73 0.60 5.41 -5.05
CA GLY A 73 -0.35 6.38 -4.50
C GLY A 73 -0.96 7.28 -5.58
N PHE A 74 -0.12 7.77 -6.50
CA PHE A 74 -0.58 8.59 -7.62
C PHE A 74 -1.48 7.79 -8.59
N ALA A 75 -1.09 6.57 -8.95
CA ALA A 75 -1.89 5.71 -9.81
C ALA A 75 -3.22 5.31 -9.15
N ALA A 76 -3.22 5.07 -7.85
CA ALA A 76 -4.40 4.75 -7.06
C ALA A 76 -5.38 5.93 -7.01
N GLU A 77 -4.91 7.16 -6.75
CA GLU A 77 -5.77 8.35 -6.82
C GLU A 77 -6.30 8.58 -8.24
N GLN A 78 -5.46 8.41 -9.27
CA GLN A 78 -5.86 8.65 -10.65
C GLN A 78 -6.86 7.61 -11.20
N ASN A 79 -6.75 6.34 -10.77
CA ASN A 79 -7.63 5.26 -11.25
C ASN A 79 -8.84 5.01 -10.35
N CYS A 80 -8.70 5.21 -9.04
CA CYS A 80 -9.67 4.79 -8.04
C CYS A 80 -10.28 5.94 -7.21
N GLY A 81 -9.79 7.18 -7.37
CA GLY A 81 -10.27 8.40 -6.70
C GLY A 81 -11.66 8.83 -7.10
#